data_AF-A0A6G9YTJ6-F1
#
_entry.id   AF-A0A6G9YTJ6-F1
#
_cell.length_a   1.000
_cell.length_b   1.000
_cell.length_c   1.000
_cell.angle_alpha   90.00
_cell.angle_beta   90.00
_cell.angle_gamma   90.00
#
_symmetry.space_group_name_H-M   'P 1'
#
loop_
_entity.id
_entity.type
_entity.pdbx_description
1 polymer ?
#
loop_
_entity_poly.entity_id
_entity_poly.type
_entity_poly.pdbx_seq_one_letter_code
_entity_poly.pdbx_strand_id
1 'polypeptide(L)'
;MIAKTFQYRQAIRAMYAGLVLTVVAAVVPYIDRATSDLLADHIRSGYPGYTRMEIDSAVTTYLLLLSVIGALGVVAWLGTMWAVKKDKRWARPAATGMFVLGASVGLTTLLTKDTSGDTGLPAALGWVGMAPSLAGLVAVALLWRGPRTRSV
;
A
#
# COMPACT_ATOMS: atom_id res chain seq x y z
N MET A 1 6.48 -32.12 -9.37
CA MET A 1 6.74 -30.94 -10.23
C MET A 1 5.53 -29.99 -10.32
N ILE A 2 4.31 -30.51 -10.45
CA ILE A 2 3.06 -29.76 -10.70
C ILE A 2 2.67 -28.77 -9.57
N ALA A 3 2.84 -29.13 -8.31
CA ALA A 3 2.52 -28.22 -7.18
C ALA A 3 3.43 -26.97 -7.13
N LYS A 4 4.69 -27.11 -7.56
CA LYS A 4 5.68 -26.02 -7.56
C LYS A 4 5.33 -24.94 -8.59
N THR A 5 4.86 -25.35 -9.77
CA THR A 5 4.44 -24.44 -10.85
C THR A 5 3.11 -23.76 -10.56
N PHE A 6 2.18 -24.44 -9.86
CA PHE A 6 0.91 -23.85 -9.45
C PHE A 6 1.08 -22.74 -8.39
N GLN A 7 1.84 -23.00 -7.32
CA GLN A 7 2.10 -22.01 -6.26
C GLN A 7 2.84 -20.78 -6.78
N TYR A 8 3.80 -20.99 -7.67
CA TYR A 8 4.53 -19.89 -8.33
C TYR A 8 3.60 -18.99 -9.17
N ARG A 9 2.71 -19.59 -9.96
CA ARG A 9 1.71 -18.84 -10.75
C ARG A 9 0.72 -18.10 -9.86
N GLN A 10 0.30 -18.69 -8.74
CA GLN A 10 -0.58 -18.02 -7.76
C GLN A 10 0.11 -16.86 -7.06
N ALA A 11 1.38 -17.01 -6.66
CA ALA A 11 2.16 -15.93 -6.07
C ALA A 11 2.27 -14.75 -7.04
N ILE A 12 2.62 -14.98 -8.31
CA ILE A 12 2.69 -13.92 -9.33
C ILE A 12 1.33 -13.23 -9.53
N ARG A 13 0.22 -13.98 -9.55
CA ARG A 13 -1.13 -13.39 -9.64
C ARG A 13 -1.44 -12.49 -8.44
N ALA A 14 -1.11 -12.94 -7.23
CA ALA A 14 -1.28 -12.14 -6.01
C ALA A 14 -0.42 -10.86 -6.06
N MET A 15 0.79 -10.95 -6.60
CA MET A 15 1.66 -9.79 -6.78
C MET A 15 1.10 -8.78 -7.79
N TYR A 16 0.55 -9.25 -8.92
CA TYR A 16 -0.15 -8.38 -9.87
C TYR A 16 -1.40 -7.74 -9.26
N ALA A 17 -2.18 -8.50 -8.48
CA ALA A 17 -3.32 -7.94 -7.76
C ALA A 17 -2.88 -6.84 -6.78
N GLY A 18 -1.81 -7.07 -6.02
CA GLY A 18 -1.22 -6.07 -5.14
C GLY A 18 -0.74 -4.82 -5.88
N LEU A 19 -0.09 -4.98 -7.04
CA LEU A 19 0.32 -3.86 -7.89
C LEU A 19 -0.88 -3.03 -8.36
N VAL A 20 -1.93 -3.70 -8.87
CA VAL A 20 -3.16 -3.02 -9.32
C VAL A 20 -3.81 -2.28 -8.15
N LEU A 21 -3.91 -2.91 -6.98
CA LEU A 21 -4.44 -2.28 -5.78
C LEU A 21 -3.62 -1.07 -5.34
N THR A 22 -2.29 -1.11 -5.44
CA THR A 22 -1.43 0.04 -5.16
C THR A 22 -1.69 1.18 -6.12
N VAL A 23 -1.83 0.90 -7.42
CA VAL A 23 -2.16 1.93 -8.42
C VAL A 23 -3.53 2.54 -8.15
N VAL A 24 -4.55 1.70 -7.90
CA VAL A 24 -5.89 2.18 -7.56
C VAL A 24 -5.85 3.04 -6.30
N ALA A 25 -5.19 2.59 -5.23
CA ALA A 25 -5.06 3.34 -4.00
C ALA A 25 -4.33 4.69 -4.17
N ALA A 26 -3.38 4.78 -5.11
CA ALA A 26 -2.70 6.03 -5.44
C ALA A 26 -3.58 6.99 -6.25
N VAL A 27 -4.53 6.47 -7.04
CA VAL A 27 -5.43 7.27 -7.89
C VAL A 27 -6.67 7.76 -7.12
N VAL A 28 -7.18 6.98 -6.16
CA VAL A 28 -8.41 7.31 -5.41
C VAL A 28 -8.39 8.71 -4.78
N PRO A 29 -7.31 9.19 -4.13
CA PRO A 29 -7.25 10.55 -3.59
C PRO A 29 -7.44 11.66 -4.64
N TYR A 30 -7.03 11.42 -5.89
CA TYR A 30 -7.23 12.35 -6.99
C TYR A 30 -8.68 12.37 -7.48
N ILE A 31 -9.34 11.21 -7.46
CA ILE A 31 -10.77 11.11 -7.77
C ILE A 31 -11.59 11.83 -6.70
N ASP A 32 -11.25 11.61 -5.43
CA ASP A 32 -11.88 12.32 -4.30
C ASP A 32 -11.79 13.84 -4.50
N ARG A 33 -10.59 14.36 -4.75
CA ARG A 33 -10.33 15.77 -5.03
C ARG A 33 -11.14 16.35 -6.20
N ALA A 34 -11.52 15.52 -7.18
CA ALA A 34 -12.24 15.96 -8.36
C ALA A 34 -13.77 15.84 -8.22
N THR A 35 -14.27 15.12 -7.22
CA THR A 35 -15.69 14.72 -7.15
C THR A 35 -16.37 15.04 -5.83
N SER A 36 -15.68 14.79 -4.72
CA SER A 36 -16.29 14.65 -3.40
C SER A 36 -15.64 15.53 -2.34
N ASP A 37 -14.38 15.95 -2.55
CA ASP A 37 -13.60 16.81 -1.63
C ASP A 37 -13.58 16.29 -0.18
N LEU A 38 -13.68 14.96 0.04
CA LEU A 38 -13.76 14.37 1.38
C LEU A 38 -12.52 14.68 2.22
N LEU A 39 -11.35 14.70 1.59
CA LEU A 39 -10.11 15.09 2.26
C LEU A 39 -10.13 16.56 2.70
N ALA A 40 -10.66 17.46 1.88
CA ALA A 40 -10.75 18.88 2.19
C ALA A 40 -11.76 19.15 3.31
N ASP A 41 -12.91 18.46 3.28
CA ASP A 41 -13.93 18.55 4.32
C ASP A 41 -13.44 18.00 5.66
N HIS A 42 -12.68 16.89 5.65
CA HIS A 42 -12.05 16.34 6.85
C HIS A 42 -11.02 17.29 7.48
N ILE A 43 -10.19 17.95 6.65
CA ILE A 43 -9.24 18.96 7.14
C ILE A 43 -10.00 20.16 7.72
N ARG A 44 -11.06 20.63 7.06
CA ARG A 44 -11.89 21.74 7.55
C ARG A 44 -12.57 21.40 8.88
N SER A 45 -13.05 20.18 9.07
CA SER A 45 -13.67 19.77 10.34
C SER A 45 -12.65 19.68 11.47
N GLY A 46 -11.43 19.20 11.20
CA GLY A 46 -10.35 19.13 12.18
C GLY A 46 -9.72 20.49 12.52
N TYR A 47 -9.75 21.44 11.57
CA TYR A 47 -9.14 22.77 11.68
C TYR A 47 -10.09 23.88 11.20
N PRO A 48 -11.15 24.21 11.96
CA PRO A 48 -12.17 25.17 11.54
C PRO A 48 -11.65 26.62 11.35
N GLY A 49 -10.46 26.93 11.88
CA GLY A 49 -9.79 28.22 11.70
C GLY A 49 -9.01 28.37 10.39
N TYR A 50 -8.84 27.30 9.60
CA TYR A 50 -8.07 27.35 8.37
C TYR A 50 -8.82 28.09 7.26
N THR A 51 -8.09 28.93 6.53
CA THR A 51 -8.53 29.56 5.29
C THR A 51 -8.58 28.55 4.15
N ARG A 52 -9.27 28.89 3.06
CA ARG A 52 -9.31 28.05 1.84
C ARG A 52 -7.93 27.74 1.27
N MET A 53 -7.03 28.72 1.28
CA MET A 53 -5.65 28.54 0.77
C MET A 53 -4.85 27.55 1.62
N GLU A 54 -5.03 27.58 2.94
CA GLU A 54 -4.38 26.63 3.86
C GLU A 54 -4.92 25.21 3.65
N ILE A 55 -6.24 25.06 3.47
CA ILE A 55 -6.85 23.76 3.16
C ILE A 55 -6.33 23.22 1.82
N ASP A 56 -6.30 24.02 0.76
CA ASP A 56 -5.80 23.59 -0.56
C ASP A 56 -4.32 23.19 -0.52
N SER A 57 -3.51 23.92 0.26
CA SER A 57 -2.10 23.60 0.49
C SER A 57 -1.93 22.27 1.23
N ALA A 58 -2.72 22.04 2.28
CA ALA A 58 -2.71 20.79 3.04
C ALA A 58 -3.13 19.59 2.16
N VAL A 59 -4.22 19.73 1.40
CA VAL A 59 -4.68 18.70 0.45
C VAL A 59 -3.58 18.38 -0.57
N THR A 60 -2.94 19.39 -1.14
CA THR A 60 -1.85 19.21 -2.11
C THR A 60 -0.68 18.45 -1.49
N THR A 61 -0.33 18.78 -0.25
CA THR A 61 0.74 18.09 0.50
C THR A 61 0.42 16.62 0.72
N TYR A 62 -0.82 16.30 1.11
CA TYR A 62 -1.27 14.91 1.25
C TYR A 62 -1.23 14.15 -0.06
N LEU A 63 -1.70 14.74 -1.17
CA LEU A 63 -1.66 14.11 -2.49
C LEU A 63 -0.24 13.80 -2.95
N LEU A 64 0.71 14.70 -2.67
CA LEU A 64 2.12 14.50 -3.00
C LEU A 64 2.72 13.35 -2.19
N LEU A 65 2.49 13.31 -0.87
CA LEU A 65 2.93 12.22 0.00
C LEU A 65 2.35 10.87 -0.44
N LEU A 66 1.04 10.80 -0.69
CA LEU A 66 0.37 9.57 -1.14
C LEU A 66 0.87 9.10 -2.49
N SER A 67 1.22 10.02 -3.40
CA SER A 67 1.81 9.69 -4.69
C SER A 67 3.21 9.12 -4.58
N VAL A 68 4.05 9.70 -3.71
CA VAL A 68 5.39 9.18 -3.44
C VAL A 68 5.29 7.77 -2.86
N ILE A 69 4.40 7.57 -1.88
CA ILE A 69 4.16 6.24 -1.28
C ILE A 69 3.66 5.25 -2.33
N GLY A 70 2.70 5.65 -3.16
CA GLY A 70 2.17 4.83 -4.26
C GLY A 70 3.26 4.44 -5.26
N ALA A 71 4.09 5.39 -5.68
CA ALA A 71 5.20 5.15 -6.60
C ALA A 71 6.24 4.20 -6.00
N LEU A 72 6.62 4.39 -4.74
CA LEU A 72 7.50 3.47 -4.02
C LEU A 72 6.90 2.07 -3.93
N GLY A 73 5.59 1.97 -3.67
CA GLY A 73 4.86 0.70 -3.66
C GLY A 73 4.90 -0.01 -5.02
N VAL A 74 4.67 0.72 -6.12
CA VAL A 74 4.78 0.19 -7.49
C VAL A 74 6.20 -0.32 -7.76
N VAL A 75 7.23 0.46 -7.44
CA VAL A 75 8.63 0.06 -7.60
C VAL A 75 8.96 -1.18 -6.77
N ALA A 76 8.49 -1.24 -5.53
CA ALA A 76 8.65 -2.40 -4.66
C ALA A 76 8.00 -3.67 -5.25
N TRP A 77 6.78 -3.56 -5.77
CA TRP A 77 6.09 -4.67 -6.45
C TRP A 77 6.86 -5.16 -7.67
N LEU A 78 7.27 -4.24 -8.55
CA LEU A 78 8.01 -4.57 -9.77
C LEU A 78 9.38 -5.20 -9.46
N GLY A 79 10.11 -4.64 -8.50
CA GLY A 79 11.40 -5.19 -8.04
C GLY A 79 11.25 -6.59 -7.45
N THR A 80 10.22 -6.80 -6.62
CA THR A 80 9.95 -8.12 -6.01
C THR A 80 9.52 -9.13 -7.09
N MET A 81 8.65 -8.74 -8.03
CA MET A 81 8.25 -9.60 -9.15
C MET A 81 9.44 -9.99 -10.02
N TRP A 82 10.35 -9.05 -10.30
CA TRP A 82 11.57 -9.33 -11.04
C TRP A 82 12.47 -10.33 -10.32
N ALA A 83 12.66 -10.16 -9.00
CA ALA A 83 13.45 -11.10 -8.18
C ALA A 83 12.84 -12.51 -8.16
N VAL A 84 11.51 -12.62 -8.06
CA VAL A 84 10.77 -13.89 -8.14
C VAL A 84 10.86 -14.51 -9.54
N LYS A 85 10.76 -13.70 -10.61
CA LYS A 85 10.93 -14.15 -12.01
C LYS A 85 12.32 -14.70 -12.32
N LYS A 86 13.35 -14.16 -11.66
CA LYS A 86 14.74 -14.60 -11.80
C LYS A 86 15.15 -15.71 -10.82
N ASP A 87 14.21 -16.27 -10.07
CA ASP A 87 14.42 -17.31 -9.05
C ASP A 87 15.56 -16.97 -8.06
N LYS A 88 15.69 -15.68 -7.71
CA LYS A 88 16.75 -15.24 -6.80
C LYS A 88 16.45 -15.71 -5.38
N ARG A 89 17.44 -16.31 -4.72
CA ARG A 89 17.37 -16.74 -3.31
C ARG A 89 16.98 -15.64 -2.30
N TRP A 90 17.20 -14.36 -2.65
CA TRP A 90 16.82 -13.20 -1.83
C TRP A 90 15.40 -12.68 -2.08
N ALA A 91 14.65 -13.26 -3.02
CA ALA A 91 13.29 -12.81 -3.33
C ALA A 91 12.33 -12.92 -2.12
N ARG A 92 12.50 -13.97 -1.30
CA ARG A 92 11.67 -14.24 -0.12
C ARG A 92 11.89 -13.22 1.01
N PRO A 93 13.13 -12.99 1.49
CA PRO A 93 13.35 -11.97 2.51
C PRO A 93 13.05 -10.55 1.99
N ALA A 94 13.32 -10.25 0.71
CA ALA A 94 12.97 -8.95 0.13
C ALA A 94 11.45 -8.70 0.10
N ALA A 95 10.65 -9.70 -0.30
CA ALA A 95 9.19 -9.61 -0.28
C ALA A 95 8.64 -9.38 1.12
N THR A 96 9.16 -10.10 2.13
CA THR A 96 8.77 -9.91 3.53
C THR A 96 9.14 -8.51 4.02
N GLY A 97 10.36 -8.04 3.73
CA GLY A 97 10.80 -6.70 4.12
C GLY A 97 9.92 -5.60 3.52
N MET A 98 9.60 -5.71 2.22
CA MET A 98 8.72 -4.75 1.55
C MET A 98 7.29 -4.79 2.07
N PHE A 99 6.78 -5.97 2.42
CA PHE A 99 5.47 -6.09 3.09
C PHE A 99 5.48 -5.41 4.45
N VAL A 100 6.50 -5.65 5.28
CA VAL A 100 6.60 -5.02 6.61
C VAL A 100 6.68 -3.50 6.47
N LEU A 101 7.48 -2.99 5.53
CA LEU A 101 7.57 -1.55 5.29
C LEU A 101 6.22 -0.96 4.84
N GLY A 102 5.56 -1.57 3.86
CA GLY A 102 4.26 -1.12 3.37
C GLY A 102 3.16 -1.18 4.42
N ALA A 103 3.10 -2.28 5.19
CA ALA A 103 2.14 -2.46 6.27
C ALA A 103 2.38 -1.45 7.41
N SER A 104 3.64 -1.18 7.76
CA SER A 104 3.98 -0.16 8.77
C SER A 104 3.58 1.24 8.31
N VAL A 105 3.89 1.62 7.06
CA VAL A 105 3.49 2.93 6.51
C VAL A 105 1.96 3.07 6.53
N GLY A 106 1.24 2.04 6.09
CA GLY A 106 -0.22 2.06 6.12
C GLY A 106 -0.80 2.08 7.53
N LEU A 107 -0.25 1.32 8.47
CA LEU A 107 -0.69 1.37 9.86
C LEU A 107 -0.44 2.74 10.49
N THR A 108 0.69 3.38 10.18
CA THR A 108 0.96 4.76 10.62
C THR A 108 -0.07 5.73 10.05
N THR A 109 -0.41 5.66 8.76
CA THR A 109 -1.44 6.55 8.20
C THR A 109 -2.84 6.30 8.77
N LEU A 110 -3.13 5.07 9.19
CA LEU A 110 -4.43 4.69 9.77
C LEU A 110 -4.54 5.03 11.26
N LEU A 111 -3.44 4.95 12.02
CA LEU A 111 -3.45 5.01 13.48
C LEU A 111 -2.90 6.31 14.05
N THR A 112 -2.08 7.05 13.30
CA THR A 112 -1.51 8.31 13.77
C THR A 112 -2.57 9.40 13.76
N LYS A 113 -2.93 9.83 14.97
CA LYS A 113 -3.78 11.01 15.20
C LYS A 113 -2.95 12.27 15.03
N ASP A 114 -3.56 13.24 14.38
CA ASP A 114 -3.03 14.57 14.17
C ASP A 114 -3.36 15.47 15.38
N THR A 115 -2.84 16.71 15.39
CA THR A 115 -3.01 17.65 16.52
C THR A 115 -4.46 18.02 16.82
N SER A 116 -5.36 17.82 15.85
CA SER A 116 -6.81 17.96 15.97
C SER A 116 -7.49 16.83 16.77
N GLY A 117 -6.79 15.75 17.10
CA GLY A 117 -7.33 14.57 17.80
C GLY A 117 -7.95 13.51 16.89
N ASP A 118 -8.09 13.80 15.60
CA ASP A 118 -8.53 12.88 14.54
C ASP A 118 -7.35 12.31 13.75
N THR A 119 -7.57 11.23 12.99
CA THR A 119 -6.55 10.68 12.09
C THR A 119 -6.24 11.67 10.95
N GLY A 120 -4.97 11.75 10.54
CA GLY A 120 -4.54 12.69 9.49
C GLY A 120 -5.23 12.48 8.13
N LEU A 121 -5.75 11.29 7.86
CA LEU A 121 -6.59 10.99 6.71
C LEU A 121 -8.02 10.62 7.12
N PRO A 122 -9.02 10.90 6.24
CA PRO A 122 -10.34 10.30 6.36
C PRO A 122 -10.24 8.78 6.42
N ALA A 123 -11.02 8.15 7.31
CA ALA A 123 -10.98 6.69 7.51
C ALA A 123 -11.15 5.90 6.21
N ALA A 124 -11.98 6.39 5.29
CA ALA A 124 -12.19 5.78 3.97
C ALA A 124 -10.89 5.72 3.14
N LEU A 125 -10.11 6.80 3.09
CA LEU A 125 -8.83 6.84 2.37
C LEU A 125 -7.76 6.00 3.07
N GLY A 126 -7.77 5.99 4.40
CA GLY A 126 -6.90 5.13 5.21
C GLY A 126 -7.10 3.64 4.89
N TRP A 127 -8.35 3.16 4.82
CA TRP A 127 -8.63 1.76 4.49
C TRP A 127 -8.28 1.39 3.05
N VAL A 128 -8.51 2.30 2.09
CA VAL A 128 -8.09 2.09 0.68
C VAL A 128 -6.58 1.91 0.58
N GLY A 129 -5.79 2.69 1.34
CA GLY A 129 -4.34 2.53 1.42
C GLY A 129 -3.86 1.19 2.01
N MET A 130 -4.74 0.45 2.70
CA MET A 130 -4.43 -0.83 3.35
C MET A 130 -4.67 -2.05 2.47
N ALA A 131 -5.49 -1.91 1.41
CA ALA A 131 -5.80 -3.00 0.50
C ALA A 131 -4.55 -3.66 -0.15
N PRO A 132 -3.49 -2.91 -0.55
CA PRO A 132 -2.26 -3.50 -1.06
C PRO A 132 -1.53 -4.38 -0.03
N SER A 133 -1.63 -4.06 1.26
CA SER A 133 -1.00 -4.82 2.34
C SER A 133 -1.61 -6.22 2.48
N LEU A 134 -2.92 -6.37 2.27
CA LEU A 134 -3.58 -7.68 2.24
C LEU A 134 -3.05 -8.57 1.10
N ALA A 135 -2.86 -7.99 -0.09
CA ALA A 135 -2.26 -8.70 -1.22
C ALA A 135 -0.79 -9.05 -0.95
N GLY A 136 -0.04 -8.16 -0.29
CA GLY A 136 1.32 -8.41 0.20
C GLY A 136 1.40 -9.60 1.14
N LEU A 137 0.51 -9.69 2.12
CA LEU A 137 0.44 -10.81 3.07
C LEU A 137 0.18 -12.15 2.35
N VAL A 138 -0.77 -12.17 1.40
CA VAL A 138 -1.06 -13.36 0.60
C VAL A 138 0.14 -13.77 -0.25
N ALA A 139 0.81 -12.80 -0.89
CA ALA A 139 2.00 -13.06 -1.70
C ALA A 139 3.15 -13.65 -0.85
N VAL A 140 3.42 -13.06 0.32
CA VAL A 140 4.43 -13.56 1.27
C VAL A 140 4.06 -14.97 1.74
N ALA A 141 2.82 -15.20 2.16
CA ALA A 141 2.37 -16.52 2.61
C ALA A 141 2.57 -17.60 1.52
N LEU A 142 2.25 -17.29 0.26
CA LEU A 142 2.44 -18.22 -0.86
C LEU A 142 3.92 -18.47 -1.17
N LEU A 143 4.77 -17.44 -1.13
CA LEU A 143 6.21 -17.55 -1.38
C LEU A 143 6.94 -18.40 -0.30
N TRP A 144 6.50 -18.32 0.95
CA TRP A 144 7.09 -19.07 2.07
C TRP A 144 6.51 -20.49 2.23
N ARG A 145 5.39 -20.82 1.58
CA ARG A 145 4.75 -22.14 1.66
C ARG A 145 5.36 -23.24 0.76
N GLY A 146 6.45 -22.98 0.03
CA GLY A 146 7.15 -24.02 -0.74
C GLY A 146 8.68 -23.97 -0.63
N PRO A 147 9.42 -25.09 -0.66
CA PRO A 147 9.14 -26.42 -0.11
C PRO A 147 9.60 -26.51 1.35
N ARG A 148 8.77 -27.13 2.21
CA ARG A 148 9.28 -27.82 3.40
C ARG A 148 9.85 -29.16 2.93
N THR A 149 11.12 -29.19 2.55
CA THR A 149 11.89 -30.41 2.77
C THR A 149 12.38 -30.35 4.20
N ARG A 150 11.65 -31.04 5.10
CA ARG A 150 12.23 -31.58 6.32
C ARG A 150 13.48 -32.35 5.89
N SER A 151 14.66 -31.89 6.29
CA SER A 151 15.80 -32.80 6.43
C SER A 151 15.75 -33.31 7.87
N VAL A 152 15.50 -34.62 7.96
CA VAL A 152 15.79 -35.47 9.12
C VAL A 152 17.27 -35.33 9.47
#